data_AF-C6LJJ7-F1
#
_entry.id   AF-C6LJJ7-F1
#
_cell.length_a   1.000
_cell.length_b   1.000
_cell.length_c   1.000
_cell.angle_alpha   90.00
_cell.angle_beta   90.00
_cell.angle_gamma   90.00
#
_symmetry.space_group_name_H-M   'P 1'
#
loop_
_entity.id
_entity.type
_entity.pdbx_description
1 polymer ?
#
loop_
_entity_poly.entity_id
_entity_poly.type
_entity_poly.pdbx_seq_one_letter_code
_entity_poly.pdbx_strand_id
1 'polypeptide(L)'
;MSFSKKYTEAGLPADNNYLECGLPAFLQESVLAMKEAWKKRDAGEKYLHWDCDYCNLQSDINNAEVNQLISTEQAWYLREKYLRIERI
;
A
#
# COMPACT_ATOMS: atom_id res chain seq x y z
N MET A 1 -21.23 -24.03 12.21
CA MET A 1 -20.81 -23.10 11.13
C MET A 1 -20.56 -21.76 11.78
N SER A 2 -19.30 -21.31 11.84
CA SER A 2 -18.93 -20.01 12.40
C SER A 2 -19.15 -18.95 11.33
N PHE A 3 -20.07 -18.01 11.55
CA PHE A 3 -20.16 -16.82 10.70
C PHE A 3 -18.97 -15.94 11.04
N SER A 4 -17.93 -15.98 10.20
CA SER A 4 -16.85 -14.99 10.27
C SER A 4 -17.46 -13.60 10.19
N LYS A 5 -17.19 -12.76 11.20
CA LYS A 5 -17.74 -11.40 11.33
C LYS A 5 -17.22 -10.59 10.15
N LYS A 6 -18.08 -10.27 9.18
CA LYS A 6 -17.71 -9.54 7.96
C LYS A 6 -17.29 -8.08 8.22
N TYR A 7 -17.63 -7.56 9.40
CA TYR A 7 -17.41 -6.17 9.78
C TYR A 7 -16.87 -6.07 11.21
N THR A 8 -16.06 -5.05 11.45
CA THR A 8 -15.59 -4.66 12.78
C THR A 8 -16.71 -4.03 13.60
N GLU A 9 -16.48 -3.80 14.89
CA GLU A 9 -17.44 -3.11 15.77
C GLU A 9 -17.66 -1.64 15.36
N ALA A 10 -16.70 -1.06 14.64
CA ALA A 10 -16.82 0.27 14.03
C ALA A 10 -17.61 0.27 12.70
N GLY A 11 -18.10 -0.89 12.23
CA GLY A 11 -18.86 -1.01 10.97
C GLY A 11 -17.99 -1.05 9.71
N LEU A 12 -16.67 -1.08 9.85
CA LEU A 12 -15.74 -1.20 8.72
C LEU A 12 -15.64 -2.66 8.26
N PRO A 13 -15.36 -2.94 6.97
CA PRO A 13 -15.06 -4.30 6.53
C PRO A 13 -13.92 -4.90 7.37
N ALA A 14 -14.01 -6.20 7.66
CA ALA A 14 -12.95 -6.90 8.41
C ALA A 14 -11.60 -6.95 7.66
N ASP A 15 -11.62 -6.68 6.37
CA ASP A 15 -10.46 -6.58 5.50
C ASP A 15 -10.20 -5.11 5.15
N ASN A 16 -8.94 -4.71 5.28
CA ASN A 16 -8.48 -3.34 5.07
C ASN A 16 -8.31 -2.96 3.59
N ASN A 17 -8.66 -3.84 2.64
CA ASN A 17 -8.55 -3.57 1.20
C ASN A 17 -9.33 -2.31 0.74
N TYR A 18 -10.33 -1.84 1.51
CA TYR A 18 -11.01 -0.57 1.22
C TYR A 18 -10.06 0.64 1.25
N LEU A 19 -8.91 0.54 1.93
CA LEU A 19 -7.90 1.59 1.98
C LEU A 19 -7.16 1.79 0.64
N GLU A 20 -7.29 0.86 -0.30
CA GLU A 20 -6.77 1.02 -1.68
C GLU A 20 -7.80 1.65 -2.63
N CYS A 21 -9.01 1.95 -2.16
CA CYS A 21 -10.01 2.62 -2.98
C CYS A 21 -9.71 4.13 -3.10
N GLY A 22 -9.94 4.69 -4.29
CA GLY A 22 -9.84 6.13 -4.53
C GLY A 22 -8.42 6.70 -4.60
N LEU A 23 -7.38 5.85 -4.70
CA LEU A 23 -6.01 6.32 -4.86
C LEU A 23 -5.86 7.12 -6.17
N PRO A 24 -5.10 8.23 -6.19
CA PRO A 24 -4.74 8.92 -7.43
C PRO A 24 -4.03 8.00 -8.43
N ALA A 25 -4.19 8.26 -9.73
CA ALA A 25 -3.62 7.41 -10.79
C ALA A 25 -2.10 7.21 -10.64
N PHE A 26 -1.35 8.28 -10.37
CA PHE A 26 0.12 8.19 -10.18
C PHE A 26 0.50 7.27 -9.01
N LEU A 27 -0.27 7.29 -7.92
CA LEU A 27 -0.02 6.45 -6.75
C LEU A 27 -0.41 4.99 -7.02
N GLN A 28 -1.45 4.73 -7.82
CA GLN A 28 -1.77 3.38 -8.27
C GLN A 28 -0.64 2.79 -9.11
N GLU A 29 -0.04 3.60 -10.00
CA GLU A 29 1.07 3.18 -10.85
C GLU A 29 2.31 2.79 -10.01
N SER A 30 2.70 3.60 -9.02
CA SER A 30 3.84 3.26 -8.16
C SER A 30 3.56 2.08 -7.22
N VAL A 31 2.32 1.89 -6.76
CA VAL A 31 1.91 0.67 -6.03
C VAL A 31 2.07 -0.57 -6.91
N LEU A 32 1.64 -0.50 -8.18
CA LEU A 32 1.78 -1.61 -9.13
C LEU A 32 3.25 -1.91 -9.43
N ALA A 33 4.08 -0.89 -9.63
CA ALA A 33 5.53 -1.06 -9.83
C ALA A 33 6.16 -1.78 -8.63
N MET A 34 5.83 -1.37 -7.40
CA MET A 34 6.35 -2.00 -6.19
C MET A 34 5.86 -3.44 -6.01
N LYS A 35 4.60 -3.75 -6.37
CA LYS A 35 4.08 -5.12 -6.37
C LYS A 35 4.90 -6.03 -7.29
N GLU A 36 5.19 -5.58 -8.51
CA GLU A 36 5.99 -6.35 -9.47
C GLU A 36 7.46 -6.45 -9.03
N ALA A 37 8.02 -5.41 -8.42
CA ALA A 37 9.36 -5.45 -7.82
C ALA A 37 9.45 -6.52 -6.73
N TRP A 38 8.48 -6.56 -5.81
CA TRP A 38 8.43 -7.58 -4.76
C TRP A 38 8.24 -8.97 -5.32
N LYS A 39 7.34 -9.15 -6.30
CA LYS A 39 7.14 -10.45 -6.95
C LYS A 39 8.46 -11.03 -7.50
N LYS A 40 9.27 -10.22 -8.18
CA LYS A 40 10.59 -10.63 -8.67
C LYS A 40 11.55 -10.96 -7.53
N ARG A 41 11.65 -10.07 -6.53
CA ARG A 41 12.56 -10.26 -5.38
C ARG A 41 12.21 -11.47 -4.53
N ASP A 42 10.94 -11.68 -4.25
CA ASP A 42 10.46 -12.79 -3.43
C ASP A 42 10.58 -14.13 -4.19
N ALA A 43 10.61 -14.10 -5.53
CA ALA A 43 10.98 -15.24 -6.37
C ALA A 43 12.50 -15.51 -6.44
N GLY A 44 13.33 -14.69 -5.79
CA GLY A 44 14.79 -14.80 -5.82
C GLY A 44 15.44 -14.22 -7.08
N GLU A 45 14.69 -13.52 -7.93
CA GLU A 45 15.23 -12.89 -9.13
C GLU A 45 16.10 -11.68 -8.77
N LYS A 46 17.18 -11.50 -9.52
CA LYS A 46 18.01 -10.30 -9.43
C LYS A 46 17.31 -9.13 -10.13
N TYR A 47 16.55 -8.37 -9.38
CA TYR A 47 15.99 -7.09 -9.83
C TYR A 47 16.74 -5.94 -9.18
N LEU A 48 17.47 -5.14 -9.95
CA LEU A 48 18.35 -4.09 -9.42
C LEU A 48 17.69 -2.73 -9.22
N HIS A 49 16.46 -2.54 -9.71
CA HIS A 49 15.74 -1.26 -9.67
C HIS A 49 14.68 -1.18 -8.57
N TRP A 50 14.59 -2.21 -7.73
CA TRP A 50 13.56 -2.29 -6.69
C TRP A 50 13.65 -1.13 -5.67
N ASP A 51 14.85 -0.61 -5.44
CA ASP A 51 15.13 0.51 -4.54
C ASP A 51 14.64 1.82 -5.15
N CYS A 52 14.74 1.98 -6.48
CA CYS A 52 14.09 3.07 -7.20
C CYS A 52 12.56 3.00 -7.06
N ASP A 53 11.95 1.83 -7.28
CA ASP A 53 10.50 1.65 -7.13
C ASP A 53 10.04 1.94 -5.70
N TYR A 54 10.83 1.52 -4.71
CA TYR A 54 10.60 1.81 -3.30
C TYR A 54 10.59 3.32 -3.03
N CYS A 55 11.63 4.03 -3.49
CA CYS A 55 11.75 5.47 -3.32
C CYS A 55 10.63 6.23 -4.04
N ASN A 56 10.24 5.78 -5.23
CA ASN A 56 9.14 6.36 -5.99
C ASN A 56 7.81 6.21 -5.24
N LEU A 57 7.48 4.99 -4.79
CA LEU A 57 6.25 4.76 -4.03
C LEU A 57 6.24 5.57 -2.72
N GLN A 58 7.34 5.62 -1.97
CA GLN A 58 7.42 6.44 -0.76
C GLN A 58 7.19 7.93 -1.06
N SER A 59 7.72 8.42 -2.18
CA SER A 59 7.56 9.81 -2.62
C SER A 59 6.13 10.12 -3.03
N ASP A 60 5.48 9.22 -3.76
CA ASP A 60 4.08 9.36 -4.18
C ASP A 60 3.11 9.28 -3.00
N ILE A 61 3.35 8.37 -2.04
CA ILE A 61 2.57 8.32 -0.79
C ILE A 61 2.69 9.66 -0.05
N ASN A 62 3.92 10.17 0.09
CA ASN A 62 4.14 11.46 0.76
C ASN A 62 3.46 12.61 0.01
N ASN A 63 3.54 12.65 -1.32
CA ASN A 63 2.89 13.66 -2.13
C ASN A 63 1.36 13.60 -1.97
N ALA A 64 0.77 12.41 -2.08
CA ALA A 64 -0.66 12.21 -1.94
C ALA A 64 -1.16 12.56 -0.53
N GLU A 65 -0.43 12.20 0.52
CA GLU A 65 -0.79 12.52 1.91
C GLU A 65 -0.69 14.03 2.19
N VAL A 66 0.42 14.68 1.81
CA VAL A 66 0.63 16.13 2.05
C VAL A 66 -0.39 16.98 1.28
N ASN A 67 -0.76 16.56 0.06
CA ASN A 67 -1.79 17.22 -0.74
C ASN A 67 -3.22 16.76 -0.42
N GLN A 68 -3.41 15.97 0.63
CA GLN A 68 -4.74 15.52 1.11
C GLN A 68 -5.55 14.73 0.07
N LEU A 69 -4.87 14.06 -0.87
CA LEU A 69 -5.48 13.18 -1.86
C LEU A 69 -5.82 11.79 -1.28
N ILE A 70 -5.16 11.41 -0.19
CA ILE A 70 -5.44 10.21 0.60
C ILE A 70 -5.41 10.56 2.09
N SER A 71 -6.06 9.77 2.91
CA SER A 71 -5.97 9.91 4.37
C SER A 71 -4.64 9.40 4.93
N THR A 72 -4.26 9.83 6.13
CA THR A 72 -3.11 9.28 6.87
C THR A 72 -3.25 7.78 7.14
N GLU A 73 -4.48 7.28 7.31
CA GLU A 73 -4.73 5.84 7.44
C GLU A 73 -4.37 5.09 6.16
N GLN A 74 -4.82 5.58 5.00
CA GLN A 74 -4.42 5.02 3.70
C GLN A 74 -2.92 5.11 3.49
N ALA A 75 -2.29 6.25 3.82
CA ALA A 75 -0.86 6.43 3.66
C ALA A 75 -0.05 5.42 4.49
N TRP A 76 -0.40 5.23 5.76
CA TRP A 76 0.24 4.22 6.61
C TRP A 76 -0.01 2.80 6.14
N TYR A 77 -1.25 2.47 5.76
CA TYR A 77 -1.58 1.17 5.20
C TYR A 77 -0.70 0.82 3.98
N LEU A 78 -0.50 1.78 3.07
CA LEU A 78 0.36 1.57 1.91
C LEU A 78 1.83 1.39 2.29
N ARG A 79 2.34 2.15 3.28
CA ARG A 79 3.72 1.99 3.79
C ARG A 79 3.93 0.62 4.44
N GLU A 80 3.02 0.19 5.29
CA GLU A 80 3.09 -1.12 5.94
C GLU A 80 3.01 -2.25 4.91
N LYS A 81 2.03 -2.19 4.00
CA LYS A 81 1.77 -3.26 3.04
C LYS A 81 2.82 -3.37 1.94
N TYR A 82 3.21 -2.23 1.35
CA TYR A 82 4.04 -2.21 0.14
C TYR A 82 5.48 -1.78 0.38
N LEU A 83 5.76 -1.01 1.42
CA LEU A 83 7.13 -0.65 1.78
C LEU A 83 7.66 -1.50 2.95
N ARG A 84 6.82 -2.34 3.57
CA ARG A 84 7.19 -3.20 4.70
C ARG A 84 7.77 -2.38 5.87
N ILE A 85 7.28 -1.15 6.05
CA ILE A 85 7.64 -0.24 7.15
C ILE A 85 6.71 -0.50 8.33
N GLU A 86 7.25 -0.59 9.53
CA GLU A 86 6.46 -0.69 10.76
C GLU A 86 6.12 0.70 11.31
N ARG A 87 4.87 0.90 11.73
CA ARG A 87 4.44 2.11 12.43
C ARG A 87 4.88 2.05 13.90
N ILE A 88 5.63 3.07 14.34
CA ILE A 88 6.13 3.24 15.72
C ILE A 88 5.19 4.14 16.52
#